data_AF-A0A9W7DJU7-F1
#
_entry.id   AF-A0A9W7DJU7-F1
#
_cell.length_a   1.000
_cell.length_b   1.000
_cell.length_c   1.000
_cell.angle_alpha   90.00
_cell.angle_beta   90.00
_cell.angle_gamma   90.00
#
_symmetry.space_group_name_H-M   'P 1'
#
loop_
_entity.id
_entity.type
_entity.pdbx_description
1 polymer ?
#
loop_
_entity_poly.entity_id
_entity_poly.type
_entity_poly.pdbx_seq_one_letter_code
_entity_poly.pdbx_strand_id
1 'polypeptide(L)'
;MSANFTKAISVMFFSGLGVYMGVKFFEPMVIEQLRKDGNLRSDIPIPEFDDNGDKIIAGINKKEVWSDFQKQLEANAQEKKPISEVIESVKKKATISAENENEKKDT
;
A
#
# COMPACT_ATOMS: atom_id res chain seq x y z
N MET A 1 -27.26 10.46 29.74
CA MET A 1 -25.97 9.75 29.82
C MET A 1 -25.58 9.63 31.28
N SER A 2 -25.10 8.46 31.72
CA SER A 2 -24.73 8.19 33.12
C SER A 2 -23.47 9.00 33.51
N ALA A 3 -23.44 9.56 34.72
CA ALA A 3 -22.32 10.36 35.23
C ALA A 3 -20.97 9.61 35.24
N ASN A 4 -21.00 8.28 35.26
CA ASN A 4 -19.80 7.45 35.21
C ASN A 4 -19.21 7.36 33.79
N PHE A 5 -20.05 7.49 32.76
CA PHE A 5 -19.61 7.52 31.36
C PHE A 5 -18.82 8.80 31.04
N THR A 6 -19.30 9.95 31.52
CA THR A 6 -18.60 11.23 31.35
C THR A 6 -17.23 11.24 32.03
N LYS A 7 -17.12 10.64 33.23
CA LYS A 7 -15.83 10.50 33.95
C LYS A 7 -14.85 9.58 33.21
N ALA A 8 -15.34 8.49 32.63
CA ALA A 8 -14.47 7.58 31.86
C ALA A 8 -13.91 8.27 30.61
N ILE A 9 -14.74 9.03 29.88
CA ILE A 9 -14.31 9.77 28.69
C ILE A 9 -13.27 10.84 29.05
N SER A 10 -13.48 11.60 30.14
CA SER A 10 -12.52 12.64 30.53
C SER A 10 -11.16 12.05 30.88
N VAL A 11 -11.11 10.95 31.64
CA VAL A 11 -9.85 10.26 31.97
C VAL A 11 -9.14 9.78 30.71
N MET A 12 -9.87 9.21 29.75
CA MET A 12 -9.29 8.76 28.48
C MET A 12 -8.75 9.94 27.65
N PHE A 13 -9.47 11.06 27.63
CA PHE A 13 -9.05 12.27 26.92
C PHE A 13 -7.78 12.87 27.54
N PHE A 14 -7.76 13.08 28.85
CA PHE A 14 -6.59 13.65 29.53
C PHE A 14 -5.36 12.72 29.49
N SER A 15 -5.56 11.40 29.59
CA SER A 15 -4.45 10.44 29.45
C SER A 15 -3.89 10.42 28.03
N GLY A 16 -4.74 10.42 27.00
CA GLY A 16 -4.31 10.50 25.60
C GLY A 16 -3.55 11.78 25.30
N LEU A 17 -4.07 12.93 25.74
CA LEU A 17 -3.42 14.24 25.61
C LEU A 17 -2.08 14.29 26.34
N GLY A 18 -2.02 13.76 27.56
CA GLY A 18 -0.79 13.72 28.36
C GLY A 18 0.32 12.92 27.67
N VAL A 19 -0.01 11.74 27.14
CA VAL A 19 0.95 10.91 26.40
C VAL A 19 1.39 11.61 25.10
N TYR A 20 0.44 12.15 24.33
CA TYR A 20 0.76 12.87 23.08
C TYR A 20 1.71 14.05 23.32
N MET A 21 1.38 14.88 24.31
CA MET A 21 2.22 16.03 24.69
C MET A 21 3.57 15.60 25.24
N GLY A 22 3.61 14.55 26.06
CA GLY A 22 4.86 13.99 26.58
C GLY A 22 5.78 13.53 25.46
N VAL A 23 5.28 12.71 24.53
CA VAL A 23 6.08 12.22 23.40
C VAL A 23 6.60 13.38 22.55
N LYS A 24 5.75 14.34 22.17
CA LYS A 24 6.18 15.51 21.38
C LYS A 24 7.17 16.42 22.10
N PHE A 25 7.12 16.51 23.43
CA PHE A 25 8.05 17.31 24.22
C PHE A 25 9.41 16.61 24.40
N PHE A 26 9.40 15.31 24.71
CA PHE A 26 10.63 14.55 24.98
C PHE A 26 11.38 14.15 23.70
N GLU A 27 10.69 13.99 22.57
CA GLU A 27 11.28 13.66 21.27
C GLU A 27 12.48 14.56 20.91
N PRO A 28 12.35 15.90 20.82
CA PRO A 28 13.49 16.75 20.47
C PRO A 28 14.62 16.67 21.51
N MET A 29 14.27 16.61 22.80
CA MET A 29 15.25 16.56 23.88
C MET A 29 16.11 15.29 23.83
N VAL A 30 15.48 14.13 23.67
CA VAL A 30 16.18 12.83 23.61
C VAL A 30 17.02 12.72 22.35
N ILE A 31 16.49 13.16 21.20
CA ILE A 31 17.22 13.14 19.93
C ILE A 31 18.46 14.04 20.00
N GLU A 32 18.35 15.24 20.59
CA GLU A 32 19.49 16.14 20.77
C GLU A 32 20.57 15.56 21.69
N GLN A 33 20.19 14.90 22.78
CA GLN A 33 21.16 14.23 23.66
C GLN A 33 21.85 13.07 22.96
N LEU A 34 21.10 12.19 22.30
CA LEU A 34 21.67 11.07 21.52
C LEU A 34 22.62 11.57 20.43
N ARG A 35 22.32 12.71 19.81
CA ARG A 35 23.19 13.36 18.82
C ARG A 35 24.48 13.88 19.46
N LYS A 36 24.40 14.54 20.62
CA LYS A 36 25.57 15.05 21.36
C LYS A 36 26.48 13.91 21.84
N ASP A 37 25.89 12.81 22.27
CA ASP A 37 26.61 11.65 22.80
C ASP A 37 27.25 10.80 21.69
N GLY A 38 27.03 11.13 20.42
CA GLY A 38 27.55 10.35 19.28
C GLY A 38 26.88 8.98 19.12
N ASN A 39 25.85 8.68 19.92
CA ASN A 39 25.06 7.46 19.84
C ASN A 39 24.01 7.51 18.73
N LEU A 40 23.72 8.70 18.20
CA LEU A 40 22.86 8.85 17.04
C LEU A 40 23.65 8.55 15.77
N ARG A 41 23.46 7.33 15.28
CA ARG A 41 24.06 6.82 14.06
C ARG A 41 23.59 7.64 12.84
N SER A 42 24.45 8.52 12.33
CA SER A 42 24.13 9.51 11.28
C SER A 42 24.53 9.08 9.86
N ASP A 43 25.18 7.93 9.71
CA ASP A 43 25.57 7.32 8.43
C ASP A 43 24.40 6.62 7.71
N ILE A 44 23.27 6.43 8.39
CA ILE A 44 22.06 5.83 7.82
C ILE A 44 21.02 6.95 7.63
N PRO A 45 20.45 7.12 6.43
CA PRO A 45 19.40 8.11 6.21
C PRO A 45 18.19 7.77 7.10
N ILE A 46 17.72 8.77 7.84
CA ILE A 46 16.55 8.64 8.70
C ILE A 46 15.34 8.42 7.78
N PRO A 47 14.55 7.35 8.00
CA PRO A 47 13.35 7.15 7.21
C PRO A 47 12.35 8.28 7.48
N GLU A 48 11.87 8.89 6.42
CA GLU A 48 10.82 9.91 6.49
C GLU A 48 9.48 9.22 6.76
N PHE A 49 8.67 9.81 7.63
CA PHE A 49 7.33 9.33 7.96
C PHE A 49 6.33 10.42 7.61
N ASP A 50 5.17 10.02 7.08
CA ASP A 50 4.07 10.94 6.84
C ASP A 50 3.36 11.30 8.15
N ASP A 51 2.41 12.25 8.08
CA ASP A 51 1.61 12.67 9.24
C ASP A 51 0.78 11.53 9.86
N ASN A 52 0.64 10.40 9.16
CA ASN A 52 -0.06 9.20 9.61
C ASN A 52 0.88 8.15 10.24
N GLY A 53 2.19 8.42 10.30
CA GLY A 53 3.20 7.49 10.79
C GLY A 53 3.56 6.37 9.80
N ASP A 54 3.13 6.48 8.54
CA ASP A 54 3.52 5.58 7.47
C ASP A 54 4.88 5.97 6.92
N LYS A 55 5.75 4.98 6.70
CA LYS A 55 7.09 5.18 6.16
C LYS A 55 7.01 5.66 4.70
N ILE A 56 7.53 6.86 4.43
CA ILE A 56 7.72 7.40 3.10
C ILE A 56 9.01 6.78 2.53
N ILE A 57 8.88 6.08 1.40
CA ILE A 57 10.04 5.50 0.72
C ILE A 57 10.31 6.37 -0.51
N ALA A 58 11.41 7.11 -0.50
CA ALA A 58 11.83 7.97 -1.62
C ALA A 58 10.76 9.00 -2.08
N GLY A 59 10.08 9.65 -1.13
CA GLY A 59 9.04 10.65 -1.41
C GLY A 59 7.68 10.07 -1.85
N ILE A 60 7.51 8.74 -1.81
CA ILE A 60 6.30 8.07 -2.28
C ILE A 60 5.55 7.46 -1.09
N ASN A 61 4.27 7.83 -0.94
CA ASN A 61 3.38 7.26 0.07
C ASN A 61 2.88 5.88 -0.39
N LYS A 62 3.15 4.83 0.41
CA LYS A 62 2.78 3.45 0.08
C LYS A 62 1.28 3.27 -0.13
N LYS A 63 0.42 4.03 0.59
CA LYS A 63 -1.03 3.93 0.46
C LYS A 63 -1.52 4.42 -0.91
N GLU A 64 -0.97 5.54 -1.38
CA GLU A 64 -1.32 6.11 -2.69
C GLU A 64 -0.96 5.15 -3.83
N VAL A 65 0.25 4.57 -3.78
CA VAL A 65 0.70 3.59 -4.78
C VAL A 65 -0.24 2.38 -4.85
N TRP A 66 -0.72 1.90 -3.70
CA TRP A 66 -1.61 0.74 -3.65
C TRP A 66 -3.02 1.05 -4.18
N SER A 67 -3.53 2.25 -3.93
CA SER A 67 -4.80 2.70 -4.51
C SER A 67 -4.72 2.87 -6.02
N ASP A 68 -3.62 3.43 -6.54
CA ASP A 68 -3.44 3.62 -7.97
C ASP A 68 -3.28 2.28 -8.70
N PHE A 69 -2.60 1.32 -8.07
CA PHE A 69 -2.48 -0.04 -8.60
C PHE A 69 -3.85 -0.73 -8.65
N GLN A 70 -4.65 -0.61 -7.60
CA GLN A 70 -6.00 -1.18 -7.58
C GLN A 70 -6.90 -0.55 -8.65
N LYS A 71 -6.84 0.77 -8.81
CA LYS A 71 -7.59 1.48 -9.84
C LYS A 71 -7.19 1.06 -11.26
N GLN A 72 -5.91 0.82 -11.48
CA GLN A 72 -5.39 0.27 -12.74
C GLN A 72 -5.85 -1.18 -12.98
N LEU A 73 -5.95 -2.00 -11.93
CA LEU A 73 -6.51 -3.34 -12.02
C LEU A 73 -7.99 -3.29 -12.39
N GLU A 74 -8.77 -2.40 -11.80
CA GLU A 74 -10.20 -2.25 -12.09
C GLU A 74 -10.45 -1.72 -13.51
N ALA A 75 -9.61 -0.79 -14.00
CA ALA A 75 -9.67 -0.30 -15.37
C ALA A 75 -9.25 -1.39 -16.39
N ASN A 76 -8.15 -2.12 -16.13
CA ASN A 76 -7.70 -3.23 -16.99
C ASN A 76 -8.59 -4.47 -16.89
N ALA A 77 -9.29 -4.70 -15.78
CA ALA A 77 -10.23 -5.81 -15.62
C ALA A 77 -11.46 -5.63 -16.51
N GLN A 78 -11.85 -4.39 -16.81
CA GLN A 78 -12.92 -4.09 -17.76
C GLN A 78 -12.46 -4.23 -19.23
N GLU A 79 -11.15 -4.10 -19.50
CA GLU A 79 -10.60 -4.19 -20.86
C GLU A 79 -10.21 -5.62 -21.27
N LYS A 80 -10.02 -6.54 -20.30
CA LYS A 80 -9.78 -7.95 -20.61
C LYS A 80 -11.07 -8.62 -21.04
N LYS A 81 -11.26 -8.70 -22.35
CA LYS A 81 -12.13 -9.70 -22.99
C LYS A 81 -11.97 -11.03 -22.26
N PRO A 82 -13.08 -11.66 -21.82
CA PRO A 82 -13.02 -12.79 -20.92
C PRO A 82 -12.12 -13.86 -21.53
N ILE A 83 -11.33 -14.53 -20.69
CA ILE A 83 -10.37 -15.57 -21.08
C ILE A 83 -11.03 -16.64 -21.99
N SER A 84 -12.36 -16.80 -21.89
CA SER A 84 -13.18 -17.60 -22.80
C SER A 84 -13.12 -17.17 -24.27
N GLU A 85 -13.10 -15.87 -24.60
CA GLU A 85 -13.05 -15.35 -25.98
C GLU A 85 -11.65 -15.53 -26.59
N VAL A 86 -10.61 -15.42 -25.76
CA VAL A 86 -9.22 -15.73 -26.17
C VAL A 86 -9.05 -17.23 -26.43
N ILE A 87 -9.57 -18.09 -25.55
CA ILE A 87 -9.57 -19.54 -25.75
C ILE A 87 -10.36 -19.91 -27.02
N GLU A 88 -11.48 -19.23 -27.29
CA GLU A 88 -12.30 -19.48 -28.48
C GLU A 88 -11.62 -19.04 -29.79
N SER A 89 -10.92 -17.90 -29.78
CA SER A 89 -10.13 -17.45 -30.94
C SER A 89 -8.93 -18.36 -31.22
N VAL A 90 -8.27 -18.88 -30.18
CA VAL A 90 -7.18 -19.86 -30.31
C VAL A 90 -7.72 -21.21 -30.80
N LYS A 91 -8.88 -21.66 -30.30
CA LYS A 91 -9.53 -22.90 -30.73
C LYS A 91 -10.00 -22.82 -32.20
N LYS A 92 -10.60 -21.70 -32.62
CA LYS A 92 -10.95 -21.47 -34.04
C LYS A 92 -9.71 -21.47 -34.95
N LYS A 93 -8.60 -20.89 -34.50
CA LYS A 93 -7.34 -20.88 -35.27
C LYS A 93 -6.71 -22.27 -35.36
N ALA A 94 -6.84 -23.10 -34.32
CA ALA A 94 -6.38 -24.49 -34.32
C ALA A 94 -7.21 -25.40 -35.26
N THR A 95 -8.52 -25.22 -35.33
CA THR A 95 -9.39 -26.01 -36.23
C THR A 95 -9.11 -25.69 -37.70
N ILE A 96 -8.85 -24.43 -38.05
CA ILE A 96 -8.52 -24.02 -39.43
C ILE A 96 -7.13 -24.56 -39.84
N SER A 97 -6.20 -24.77 -38.90
CA SER A 97 -4.91 -25.42 -39.18
C SER A 97 -5.03 -26.93 -39.43
N ALA A 98 -5.98 -27.61 -38.80
CA ALA A 98 -6.20 -29.04 -38.99
C ALA A 98 -6.90 -29.39 -40.32
N GLU A 99 -7.68 -28.45 -40.87
CA GLU A 99 -8.35 -28.63 -42.16
C GLU A 99 -7.39 -28.46 -43.35
N ASN A 100 -6.38 -27.59 -43.23
CA ASN A 100 -5.37 -27.36 -44.27
C ASN A 100 -4.26 -28.44 -44.34
N GLU A 101 -4.13 -29.33 -43.35
CA GLU A 101 -3.21 -30.47 -43.41
C GLU A 101 -3.81 -31.72 -44.09
N ASN A 102 -5.14 -31.82 -44.16
CA ASN A 102 -5.81 -32.95 -44.81
C ASN A 102 -5.96 -32.78 -46.34
N GLU A 103 -5.93 -31.54 -46.85
CA GLU A 103 -5.99 -31.30 -48.31
C GLU A 103 -4.63 -31.52 -49.01
N LYS A 104 -3.52 -31.64 -48.26
CA LYS A 104 -2.18 -31.92 -48.82
C LYS A 104 -1.79 -33.40 -48.87
N LYS A 105 -2.69 -34.30 -48.46
CA LYS A 105 -2.44 -35.76 -48.47
C LYS A 105 -3.10 -36.52 -49.62
N ASP A 106 -3.96 -35.86 -50.39
CA ASP A 106 -4.67 -36.43 -51.55
C ASP A 106 -4.20 -35.81 -52.89
N THR A 107 -2.91 -35.46 -53.00
CA THR A 107 -2.22 -35.27 -54.30
C THR A 107 -0.91 -36.02 -54.28
#